data_AF-A0A6C0JF33-F1
#
_entry.id   AF-A0A6C0JF33-F1
#
_cell.length_a   1.000
_cell.length_b   1.000
_cell.length_c   1.000
_cell.angle_alpha   90.00
_cell.angle_beta   90.00
_cell.angle_gamma   90.00
#
_symmetry.space_group_name_H-M   'P 1'
#
loop_
_entity.id
_entity.type
_entity.pdbx_description
1 polymer ?
#
loop_
_entity_poly.entity_id
_entity_poly.type
_entity_poly.pdbx_seq_one_letter_code
_entity_poly.pdbx_strand_id
1 'polypeptide(L)'
;MNQNLSSVVIIPLLILCTIYLIREYVKKPEEDEEIVIDPNAPGVHYYSECDFKGIHTHTDTIPLSVEGNFKSVRIVGDYDVKANTEDDNEVVLRSHRGSSNMVKCTPFTGMEIGRD
;
A
#
# COMPACT_ATOMS: atom_id res chain seq x y z
N MET A 1 -22.65 -6.34 58.17
CA MET A 1 -21.19 -6.44 57.99
C MET A 1 -20.94 -7.08 56.63
N ASN A 2 -21.01 -6.32 55.51
CA ASN A 2 -20.85 -6.90 54.16
C ASN A 2 -20.43 -5.90 53.06
N GLN A 3 -20.49 -4.59 53.28
CA GLN A 3 -20.17 -3.61 52.21
C GLN A 3 -18.66 -3.52 51.90
N ASN A 4 -17.79 -3.74 52.90
CA ASN A 4 -16.34 -3.69 52.72
C ASN A 4 -15.78 -4.96 52.05
N LEU A 5 -16.40 -6.13 52.27
CA LEU A 5 -15.94 -7.40 51.67
C LEU A 5 -16.26 -7.46 50.17
N SER A 6 -17.43 -6.94 49.79
CA SER A 6 -17.84 -6.84 48.38
C SER A 6 -16.92 -5.92 47.58
N SER A 7 -16.54 -4.75 48.11
CA SER A 7 -15.59 -3.85 47.40
C SER A 7 -14.18 -4.43 47.27
N VAL A 8 -13.66 -5.12 48.28
CA VAL A 8 -12.30 -5.69 48.25
C VAL A 8 -12.16 -6.82 47.22
N VAL A 9 -13.23 -7.54 46.91
CA VAL A 9 -13.21 -8.67 45.96
C VAL A 9 -13.68 -8.27 44.56
N ILE A 10 -14.71 -7.42 44.45
CA ILE A 10 -15.30 -7.06 43.16
C ILE A 10 -14.36 -6.15 42.35
N ILE A 11 -13.71 -5.19 43.00
CA ILE A 11 -12.81 -4.24 42.32
C ILE A 11 -11.63 -4.97 41.63
N PRO A 12 -10.86 -5.84 42.29
CA PRO A 12 -9.76 -6.54 41.61
C PRO A 12 -10.26 -7.51 40.53
N LEU A 13 -11.45 -8.09 40.68
CA LEU A 13 -12.04 -8.97 39.67
C LEU A 13 -12.42 -8.20 38.40
N LEU A 14 -12.98 -6.99 38.55
CA LEU A 14 -13.27 -6.09 37.42
C LEU A 14 -11.99 -5.60 36.73
N ILE A 15 -10.94 -5.33 37.50
CA ILE A 15 -9.62 -4.96 36.95
C ILE A 15 -9.03 -6.12 36.14
N LEU A 16 -9.12 -7.36 36.64
CA LEU A 16 -8.66 -8.53 35.89
C LEU A 16 -9.48 -8.77 34.62
N CYS A 17 -10.80 -8.64 34.69
CA CYS A 17 -11.66 -8.73 33.51
C CYS A 17 -11.33 -7.66 32.46
N THR A 18 -11.11 -6.41 32.87
CA THR A 18 -10.75 -5.34 31.93
C THR A 18 -9.38 -5.55 31.29
N ILE A 19 -8.37 -5.99 32.05
CA ILE A 19 -7.05 -6.34 31.49
C ILE A 19 -7.15 -7.52 30.51
N TYR A 20 -7.94 -8.53 30.84
CA TYR A 20 -8.17 -9.68 29.96
C TYR A 20 -8.82 -9.25 28.64
N LEU A 21 -9.87 -8.44 28.71
CA LEU A 21 -10.55 -7.92 27.51
C LEU A 21 -9.61 -7.04 26.68
N ILE A 22 -8.81 -6.16 27.30
CA ILE A 22 -7.82 -5.35 26.56
C ILE A 22 -6.83 -6.26 25.83
N ARG A 23 -6.34 -7.33 26.45
CA ARG A 23 -5.42 -8.27 25.78
C ARG A 23 -6.05 -9.01 24.60
N GLU A 24 -7.32 -9.35 24.70
CA GLU A 24 -8.04 -10.03 23.62
C GLU A 24 -8.34 -9.09 22.44
N TYR A 25 -8.65 -7.82 22.72
CA TYR A 25 -8.87 -6.78 21.71
C TYR A 25 -7.58 -6.20 21.11
N VAL A 26 -6.46 -6.22 21.84
CA VAL A 26 -5.11 -5.91 21.32
C VAL A 26 -4.48 -7.17 20.72
N LYS A 27 -5.29 -7.99 20.02
CA LYS A 27 -4.73 -8.86 19.00
C LYS A 27 -4.09 -7.94 17.96
N LYS A 28 -2.79 -8.12 17.78
CA LYS A 28 -1.97 -7.37 16.81
C LYS A 28 -2.74 -7.28 15.48
N PRO A 29 -2.70 -6.12 14.78
CA PRO A 29 -3.16 -6.09 13.40
C PRO A 29 -2.47 -7.24 12.68
N GLU A 30 -3.24 -8.07 11.97
CA GLU A 30 -2.70 -9.08 11.08
C GLU A 30 -1.60 -8.39 10.26
N GLU A 31 -0.37 -8.88 10.36
CA GLU A 31 0.69 -8.44 9.45
C GLU A 31 0.22 -8.95 8.09
N ASP A 32 -0.35 -8.05 7.29
CA ASP A 32 -0.70 -8.31 5.90
C ASP A 32 0.54 -8.95 5.25
N GLU A 33 0.44 -10.24 4.91
CA GLU A 33 1.55 -10.95 4.27
C GLU A 33 1.96 -10.15 3.03
N GLU A 34 3.17 -9.59 3.03
CA GLU A 34 3.69 -8.85 1.89
C GLU A 34 3.68 -9.77 0.67
N ILE A 35 2.74 -9.55 -0.25
CA ILE A 35 2.71 -10.28 -1.52
C ILE A 35 4.00 -9.92 -2.26
N VAL A 36 4.90 -10.89 -2.41
CA VAL A 36 6.16 -10.70 -3.13
C VAL A 36 5.88 -10.70 -4.63
N ILE A 37 5.79 -9.51 -5.21
CA ILE A 37 5.64 -9.31 -6.66
C ILE A 37 7.04 -9.17 -7.27
N ASP A 38 7.34 -9.95 -8.32
CA ASP A 38 8.62 -9.85 -9.04
C ASP A 38 8.76 -8.44 -9.67
N PRO A 39 9.76 -7.62 -9.28
CA PRO A 39 9.95 -6.27 -9.79
C PRO A 39 10.48 -6.21 -11.24
N ASN A 40 10.75 -7.38 -11.87
CA ASN A 40 11.17 -7.50 -13.26
C ASN A 40 10.12 -8.17 -14.14
N ALA A 41 8.96 -8.53 -13.59
CA ALA A 41 7.86 -9.02 -14.41
C ALA A 41 7.49 -7.97 -15.47
N PRO A 42 7.15 -8.36 -16.71
CA PRO A 42 6.63 -7.41 -17.69
C PRO A 42 5.36 -6.73 -17.18
N GLY A 43 5.25 -5.41 -17.39
CA GLY A 43 4.12 -4.62 -16.93
C GLY A 43 4.51 -3.28 -16.34
N VAL A 44 3.55 -2.68 -15.67
CA VAL A 44 3.68 -1.43 -14.92
C VAL A 44 3.69 -1.74 -13.44
N HIS A 45 4.74 -1.29 -12.76
CA HIS A 45 4.93 -1.40 -11.32
C HIS A 45 4.86 0.00 -10.73
N TYR A 46 4.03 0.21 -9.72
CA TYR A 46 3.92 1.48 -9.03
C TYR A 46 3.88 1.28 -7.53
N TYR A 47 4.41 2.27 -6.80
CA TYR A 47 4.68 2.15 -5.38
C TYR A 47 4.23 3.39 -4.61
N SER A 48 3.76 3.18 -3.38
CA SER A 48 3.30 4.28 -2.52
C SER A 48 4.41 5.25 -2.10
N GLU A 49 5.68 4.81 -2.10
CA GLU A 49 6.83 5.62 -1.73
C GLU A 49 7.85 5.80 -2.86
N CYS A 50 8.83 6.69 -2.61
CA CYS A 50 9.95 6.89 -3.51
C CYS A 50 10.92 5.69 -3.49
N ASP A 51 11.72 5.57 -4.54
CA ASP A 51 12.73 4.54 -4.72
C ASP A 51 12.16 3.10 -4.71
N PHE A 52 10.94 2.90 -5.21
CA PHE A 52 10.27 1.60 -5.33
C PHE A 52 10.03 0.90 -3.98
N LYS A 53 9.62 1.69 -2.97
CA LYS A 53 9.34 1.24 -1.61
C LYS A 53 7.87 1.36 -1.24
N GLY A 54 7.49 0.73 -0.14
CA GLY A 54 6.12 0.74 0.36
C GLY A 54 5.24 -0.24 -0.41
N ILE A 55 3.93 0.04 -0.45
CA ILE A 55 2.94 -0.81 -1.10
C ILE A 55 3.28 -0.89 -2.58
N HIS A 56 3.56 -2.11 -3.05
CA HIS A 56 3.87 -2.40 -4.45
C HIS A 56 2.62 -2.92 -5.14
N THR A 57 2.23 -2.30 -6.25
CA THR A 57 1.23 -2.84 -7.16
C THR A 57 1.81 -3.07 -8.54
N HIS A 58 1.40 -4.17 -9.17
CA HIS A 58 1.77 -4.55 -10.54
C HIS A 58 0.50 -4.76 -11.37
N THR A 59 0.57 -4.37 -12.63
CA THR A 59 -0.44 -4.70 -13.62
C THR A 59 0.18 -4.81 -15.01
N ASP A 60 -0.31 -5.75 -15.80
CA ASP A 60 0.01 -5.95 -17.21
C ASP A 60 -1.21 -5.73 -18.12
N THR A 61 -2.33 -5.31 -17.53
CA THR A 61 -3.61 -5.12 -18.21
C THR A 61 -3.64 -3.77 -18.93
N ILE A 62 -4.09 -3.80 -20.19
CA ILE A 62 -4.28 -2.63 -21.04
C ILE A 62 -5.57 -2.73 -21.85
N PRO A 63 -6.27 -1.61 -22.11
CA PRO A 63 -6.07 -0.30 -21.49
C PRO A 63 -6.55 -0.31 -20.02
N LEU A 64 -5.91 0.47 -19.15
CA LEU A 64 -6.31 0.61 -17.76
C LEU A 64 -6.09 2.06 -17.29
N SER A 65 -7.07 2.59 -16.56
CA SER A 65 -6.92 3.84 -15.82
C SER A 65 -6.87 3.52 -14.33
N VAL A 66 -5.87 4.09 -13.65
CA VAL A 66 -5.62 3.89 -12.23
C VAL A 66 -5.73 5.25 -11.55
N GLU A 67 -6.67 5.37 -10.62
CA GLU A 67 -6.73 6.48 -9.68
C GLU A 67 -6.07 6.05 -8.38
N GLY A 68 -5.21 6.89 -7.81
CA GLY A 68 -4.55 6.59 -6.55
C GLY A 68 -3.26 7.38 -6.34
N ASN A 69 -2.75 7.29 -5.11
CA ASN A 69 -1.54 8.02 -4.71
C ASN A 69 -0.34 7.08 -4.76
N PHE A 70 0.60 7.38 -5.64
CA PHE A 70 1.87 6.67 -5.77
C PHE A 70 3.01 7.64 -6.08
N LYS A 71 4.24 7.25 -5.76
CA LYS A 71 5.41 8.14 -5.80
C LYS A 71 6.55 7.65 -6.68
N SER A 72 6.52 6.37 -7.05
CA SER A 72 7.47 5.83 -8.01
C SER A 72 6.78 4.83 -8.93
N VAL A 73 7.22 4.83 -10.19
CA VAL A 73 6.68 4.01 -11.27
C VAL A 73 7.85 3.41 -12.04
N ARG A 74 7.77 2.13 -12.37
CA ARG A 74 8.68 1.41 -13.26
C ARG A 74 7.84 0.68 -14.30
N ILE A 75 8.24 0.81 -15.56
CA ILE A 75 7.67 0.05 -16.66
C ILE A 75 8.72 -0.92 -17.21
N VAL A 76 8.30 -2.16 -17.44
CA VAL A 76 9.16 -3.24 -17.95
C VAL A 76 8.49 -3.84 -19.19
N GLY A 77 9.21 -3.83 -20.32
CA GLY A 77 8.68 -4.30 -21.59
C GLY A 77 7.98 -3.19 -22.38
N ASP A 78 6.96 -3.57 -23.14
CA ASP A 78 6.31 -2.75 -24.15
C ASP A 78 5.00 -2.15 -23.60
N TYR A 79 5.15 -1.00 -22.94
CA TYR A 79 4.07 -0.30 -22.23
C TYR A 79 4.31 1.21 -22.28
N ASP A 80 3.21 1.95 -22.37
CA ASP A 80 3.20 3.40 -22.23
C ASP A 80 2.33 3.80 -21.04
N VAL A 81 2.82 4.74 -20.26
CA VAL A 81 2.16 5.27 -19.07
C VAL A 81 2.11 6.78 -19.16
N LYS A 82 0.92 7.33 -18.97
CA LYS A 82 0.66 8.76 -18.86
C LYS A 82 0.15 9.04 -17.46
N ALA A 83 1.02 9.58 -16.60
CA ALA A 83 0.74 9.79 -15.18
C ALA A 83 0.54 11.29 -14.88
N ASN A 84 -0.44 11.60 -14.04
CA ASN A 84 -0.73 12.96 -13.59
C ASN A 84 -0.13 13.18 -12.21
N THR A 85 0.63 14.26 -12.06
CA THR A 85 1.21 14.67 -10.77
C THR A 85 0.19 15.38 -9.89
N GLU A 86 0.49 15.56 -8.61
CA GLU A 86 -0.32 16.40 -7.70
C GLU A 86 -0.44 17.87 -8.16
N ASP A 87 0.55 18.37 -8.91
CA ASP A 87 0.57 19.74 -9.45
C ASP A 87 -0.08 19.85 -10.85
N ASP A 88 -0.96 18.91 -11.22
CA ASP A 88 -1.65 18.84 -12.54
C ASP A 88 -0.70 18.79 -13.77
N ASN A 89 0.56 18.41 -13.58
CA ASN A 89 1.48 18.14 -14.68
C ASN A 89 1.38 16.69 -15.15
N GLU A 90 1.70 16.47 -16.43
CA GLU A 90 1.71 15.16 -17.05
C GLU A 90 3.14 14.64 -17.22
N VAL A 91 3.36 13.38 -16.84
CA VAL A 91 4.60 12.65 -17.05
C VAL A 91 4.32 11.45 -17.93
N VAL A 92 5.00 11.38 -19.07
CA VAL A 92 4.87 10.26 -20.01
C VAL A 92 6.09 9.36 -19.90
N LEU A 93 5.86 8.09 -19.60
CA LEU A 93 6.86 7.03 -19.58
C LEU A 93 6.58 6.06 -20.70
N ARG A 94 7.56 5.91 -21.58
CA ARG A 94 7.53 4.93 -22.67
C ARG A 94 8.65 3.93 -22.52
N SER A 95 8.34 2.67 -22.76
CA SER A 95 9.32 1.60 -22.81
C SER A 95 8.97 0.65 -23.95
N HIS A 96 10.01 0.13 -24.58
CA HIS A 96 9.92 -0.85 -25.65
C HIS A 96 10.31 -2.24 -25.16
N ARG A 97 10.06 -3.25 -25.99
CA ARG A 97 10.43 -4.64 -25.69
C ARG A 97 11.93 -4.76 -25.36
N GLY A 98 12.22 -5.23 -24.15
CA GLY A 98 13.59 -5.41 -23.64
C GLY A 98 14.22 -4.17 -23.01
N SER A 99 13.50 -3.04 -22.93
CA SER A 99 13.89 -1.89 -22.12
C SER A 99 13.05 -1.79 -20.85
N SER A 100 13.50 -0.93 -19.94
CA SER A 100 12.71 -0.45 -18.81
C SER A 100 12.88 1.05 -18.68
N ASN A 101 11.84 1.72 -18.21
CA ASN A 101 11.87 3.14 -17.90
C ASN A 101 11.27 3.36 -16.51
N MET A 102 11.68 4.40 -15.80
CA MET A 102 11.30 4.56 -14.40
C MET A 102 11.34 6.01 -13.91
N VAL A 103 10.47 6.29 -12.95
CA VAL A 103 10.47 7.50 -12.11
C VAL A 103 10.60 7.08 -10.67
N LYS A 104 11.58 7.64 -9.97
CA LYS A 104 11.93 7.23 -8.60
C LYS A 104 11.24 8.07 -7.52
N CYS A 105 10.91 9.32 -7.78
CA CYS A 105 10.29 10.17 -6.77
C CYS A 105 9.53 11.33 -7.43
N THR A 106 8.25 11.11 -7.66
CA THR A 106 7.30 12.14 -8.13
C THR A 106 5.92 11.74 -7.62
N PRO A 107 5.24 12.59 -6.83
CA PRO A 107 3.87 12.30 -6.39
C PRO A 107 2.90 12.33 -7.57
N PHE A 108 2.11 11.27 -7.71
CA PHE A 108 1.08 11.10 -8.73
C PHE A 108 -0.29 10.88 -8.10
N THR A 109 -1.32 11.36 -8.78
CA THR A 109 -2.74 11.21 -8.40
C THR A 109 -3.48 10.17 -9.26
N GLY A 110 -2.87 9.78 -10.38
CA GLY A 110 -3.40 8.73 -11.25
C GLY A 110 -2.54 8.52 -12.49
N MET A 111 -2.87 7.50 -13.26
CA MET A 111 -2.24 7.23 -14.55
C MET A 111 -3.14 6.46 -15.50
N GLU A 112 -2.89 6.62 -16.79
CA GLU A 112 -3.41 5.79 -17.86
C GLU A 112 -2.30 4.88 -18.40
N ILE A 113 -2.62 3.61 -18.59
CA ILE A 113 -1.69 2.58 -19.09
C ILE A 113 -2.20 2.07 -20.43
N GLY A 114 -1.32 2.06 -21.43
CA GLY A 114 -1.61 1.58 -22.77
C GLY A 114 -0.39 1.00 -23.50
N ARG A 115 -0.54 0.89 -24.82
CA ARG A 115 0.51 0.63 -25.80
C ARG A 115 0.19 1.47 -27.03
N ASP A 116 1.05 2.42 -27.38
CA ASP A 116 1.03 3.12 -28.67
C ASP A 116 1.48 2.20 -29.82
#